data_AF-A0A3B9XYX5-F1
#
_entry.id   AF-A0A3B9XYX5-F1
#
_cell.length_a   1.000
_cell.length_b   1.000
_cell.length_c   1.000
_cell.angle_alpha   90.00
_cell.angle_beta   90.00
_cell.angle_gamma   90.00
#
_symmetry.space_group_name_H-M   'P 1'
#
loop_
_entity.id
_entity.type
_entity.pdbx_description
1 polymer ?
#
loop_
_entity_poly.entity_id
_entity_poly.type
_entity_poly.pdbx_seq_one_letter_code
_entity_poly.pdbx_strand_id
1 'polypeptide(L)'
;MAVANVPDLTLLPYFSSDDPQPLFTRVQQYNTTIASIVKSHRAILVDLYQKWRTLRDHPEYISLDGLHPSTLGYTQIANLFYQALT
;
A
#
# COMPACT_ATOMS: atom_id res chain seq x y z
N MET A 1 0.54 16.58 8.17
CA MET A 1 0.79 15.92 6.87
C MET A 1 0.73 14.42 7.10
N ALA A 2 0.04 13.69 6.24
CA ALA A 2 0.02 12.23 6.24
C ALA A 2 0.74 11.71 4.99
N VAL A 3 1.44 10.59 5.12
CA VAL A 3 2.17 9.93 4.04
C VAL A 3 1.87 8.44 4.11
N ALA A 4 1.44 7.85 3.00
CA ALA A 4 1.30 6.41 2.90
C ALA A 4 2.61 5.74 2.47
N ASN A 5 2.84 4.52 2.95
CA ASN A 5 3.88 3.66 2.41
C ASN A 5 3.36 2.87 1.18
N VAL A 6 4.26 2.16 0.49
CA VAL A 6 3.92 1.35 -0.67
C VAL A 6 3.20 0.08 -0.21
N PRO A 7 2.03 -0.26 -0.77
CA PRO A 7 1.33 -1.49 -0.44
C PRO A 7 2.11 -2.74 -0.86
N ASP A 8 1.69 -3.93 -0.43
CA ASP A 8 2.31 -5.17 -0.90
C ASP A 8 1.98 -5.44 -2.37
N LEU A 9 2.94 -5.11 -3.25
CA LEU A 9 2.81 -5.25 -4.69
C LEU A 9 2.78 -6.72 -5.15
N THR A 10 3.28 -7.65 -4.32
CA THR A 10 3.25 -9.09 -4.65
C THR A 10 1.84 -9.67 -4.67
N LEU A 11 0.86 -8.94 -4.15
CA LEU A 11 -0.56 -9.32 -4.14
C LEU A 11 -1.34 -8.83 -5.36
N LEU A 12 -0.73 -8.03 -6.23
CA LEU A 12 -1.41 -7.42 -7.37
C LEU A 12 -1.26 -8.28 -8.63
N PRO A 13 -2.34 -8.51 -9.41
CA PRO A 13 -2.27 -9.26 -10.65
C PRO A 13 -1.25 -8.74 -11.66
N TYR A 14 -1.00 -7.43 -11.68
CA TYR A 14 -0.02 -6.82 -12.59
C TYR A 14 1.40 -7.40 -12.44
N PHE A 15 1.77 -7.85 -11.22
CA PHE A 15 3.08 -8.40 -10.93
C PHE A 15 3.10 -9.95 -10.93
N SER A 16 2.03 -10.62 -11.41
CA SER A 16 1.92 -12.08 -11.30
C SER A 16 2.98 -12.87 -12.08
N SER A 17 3.61 -12.24 -13.08
CA SER A 17 4.70 -12.83 -13.87
C SER A 17 6.09 -12.58 -13.29
N ASP A 18 6.20 -11.70 -12.29
CA ASP A 18 7.49 -11.29 -11.74
C ASP A 18 7.94 -12.24 -10.62
N ASP A 19 9.25 -12.28 -10.37
CA ASP A 19 9.77 -12.94 -9.16
C ASP A 19 9.33 -12.11 -7.93
N PRO A 20 8.55 -12.70 -7.00
CA PRO A 20 8.06 -11.97 -5.84
C PRO A 20 9.18 -11.58 -4.87
N GLN A 21 10.32 -12.29 -4.85
CA GLN A 21 11.33 -12.09 -3.82
C GLN A 21 12.13 -10.77 -3.99
N PRO A 22 12.62 -10.41 -5.20
CA PRO A 22 13.19 -9.10 -5.46
C PRO A 22 12.18 -7.96 -5.26
N LEU A 23 10.93 -8.14 -5.70
CA LEU A 23 9.87 -7.14 -5.56
C LEU A 23 9.55 -6.86 -4.08
N PHE A 24 9.34 -7.91 -3.29
CA PHE A 24 9.15 -7.82 -1.84
C PHE A 24 10.31 -7.09 -1.17
N THR A 25 11.55 -7.48 -1.47
CA THR A 25 12.75 -6.87 -0.89
C THR A 25 12.81 -5.37 -1.20
N ARG A 26 12.49 -5.00 -2.44
CA ARG A 26 12.50 -3.60 -2.87
C ARG A 26 11.43 -2.78 -2.16
N VAL A 27 10.21 -3.30 -2.03
CA VAL A 27 9.11 -2.65 -1.30
C VAL A 27 9.48 -2.46 0.18
N GLN A 28 10.05 -3.46 0.83
CA GLN A 28 10.49 -3.37 2.24
C GLN A 28 11.55 -2.29 2.45
N GLN A 29 12.55 -2.23 1.58
CA GLN A 29 13.60 -1.20 1.63
C GLN A 29 12.99 0.20 1.46
N TYR A 30 12.10 0.38 0.48
CA TYR A 30 11.45 1.67 0.22
C TYR A 30 10.57 2.11 1.40
N ASN A 31 9.76 1.20 1.96
CA ASN A 31 8.89 1.48 3.09
C ASN A 31 9.67 1.82 4.36
N THR A 32 10.85 1.22 4.57
CA THR A 32 11.75 1.57 5.66
C THR A 32 12.26 3.01 5.52
N THR A 33 12.63 3.43 4.30
CA THR A 33 13.04 4.81 4.02
C THR A 33 11.89 5.79 4.26
N ILE A 34 10.66 5.48 3.79
CA ILE A 34 9.47 6.31 4.06
C ILE A 34 9.26 6.48 5.56
N ALA A 35 9.28 5.38 6.33
CA ALA A 35 9.04 5.43 7.77
C ALA A 35 10.08 6.32 8.49
N SER A 36 11.34 6.25 8.10
CA SER A 36 12.42 7.10 8.63
C SER A 36 12.15 8.59 8.37
N ILE A 37 11.79 8.95 7.14
CA ILE A 37 11.49 10.33 6.74
C ILE A 37 10.23 10.84 7.44
N VAL A 38 9.17 10.03 7.49
CA VAL A 38 7.92 10.41 8.16
C VAL A 38 8.18 10.72 9.64
N LYS A 39 9.00 9.90 10.31
CA LYS A 39 9.40 10.13 11.70
C LYS A 39 10.21 11.42 11.87
N SER A 40 11.20 11.68 11.01
CA SER A 40 12.05 12.89 11.13
C SER A 40 11.26 14.18 10.92
N HIS A 41 10.24 14.16 10.07
CA HIS A 41 9.36 15.30 9.80
C HIS A 41 8.13 15.38 10.72
N ARG A 42 8.00 14.49 11.72
CA ARG A 42 6.81 14.39 12.58
C ARG A 42 5.49 14.31 11.79
N ALA A 43 5.52 13.67 10.64
CA ALA A 43 4.34 13.37 9.84
C ALA A 43 3.65 12.10 10.35
N ILE A 44 2.42 11.86 9.89
CA ILE A 44 1.66 10.65 10.22
C ILE A 44 1.89 9.61 9.13
N LEU A 45 2.29 8.40 9.51
CA LEU A 45 2.44 7.26 8.60
C LEU A 45 1.10 6.54 8.44
N VAL A 46 0.62 6.42 7.21
CA VAL A 46 -0.49 5.55 6.85
C VAL A 46 0.09 4.24 6.31
N ASP A 47 0.03 3.18 7.12
CA ASP A 47 0.63 1.89 6.76
C ASP A 47 -0.28 1.08 5.83
N LEU A 48 -0.24 1.41 4.54
CA LEU A 48 -0.91 0.63 3.52
C LEU A 48 -0.34 -0.79 3.46
N TYR A 49 0.99 -0.99 3.53
CA TYR A 49 1.59 -2.32 3.42
C TYR A 49 0.94 -3.37 4.34
N GLN A 50 0.75 -3.06 5.62
CA GLN A 50 0.08 -3.98 6.56
C GLN A 50 -1.43 -4.07 6.32
N LYS A 51 -2.10 -2.94 6.06
CA LYS A 51 -3.56 -2.87 5.90
C LYS A 51 -4.05 -3.44 4.56
N TRP A 52 -3.19 -3.44 3.55
CA TRP A 52 -3.43 -3.91 2.18
C TRP A 52 -3.50 -5.42 2.06
N ARG A 53 -3.03 -6.18 3.05
CA ARG A 53 -3.12 -7.66 3.05
C ARG A 53 -4.55 -8.18 2.90
N THR A 54 -5.55 -7.37 3.26
CA THR A 54 -6.98 -7.68 3.06
C THR A 54 -7.38 -7.77 1.59
N LEU A 55 -6.56 -7.30 0.64
CA LEU A 55 -6.84 -7.42 -0.79
C LEU A 55 -6.90 -8.84 -1.32
N ARG A 56 -6.15 -9.75 -0.71
CA ARG A 56 -6.28 -11.17 -1.03
C ARG A 56 -7.74 -11.63 -0.84
N ASP A 57 -8.43 -11.00 0.11
CA ASP A 57 -9.80 -11.34 0.47
C ASP A 57 -10.82 -10.39 -0.21
N HIS A 58 -10.36 -9.39 -0.99
CA HIS A 58 -11.18 -8.36 -1.66
C HIS A 58 -10.66 -8.00 -3.08
N PRO A 59 -10.72 -8.93 -4.06
CA PRO A 59 -10.25 -8.65 -5.42
C PRO A 59 -10.97 -7.45 -6.09
N GLU A 60 -12.21 -7.14 -5.69
CA GLU A 60 -13.01 -6.01 -6.17
C GLU A 60 -12.40 -4.63 -5.88
N TYR A 61 -11.39 -4.55 -5.01
CA TYR A 61 -10.66 -3.32 -4.72
C TYR A 61 -9.59 -2.98 -5.77
N ILE A 62 -9.27 -3.89 -6.69
CA ILE A 62 -8.35 -3.63 -7.81
C ILE A 62 -9.14 -3.49 -9.11
N SER A 63 -8.71 -2.56 -9.95
CA SER A 63 -9.29 -2.33 -11.25
C SER A 63 -8.91 -3.45 -12.24
N LEU A 64 -9.52 -3.43 -13.43
CA LEU A 64 -9.28 -4.45 -14.45
C LEU A 64 -7.83 -4.50 -14.95
N ASP A 65 -7.04 -3.44 -14.73
CA ASP A 65 -5.62 -3.44 -15.08
C ASP A 65 -4.73 -4.24 -14.11
N GLY A 66 -5.30 -4.72 -13.00
CA GLY A 66 -4.58 -5.53 -12.02
C GLY A 66 -3.56 -4.76 -11.19
N LEU A 67 -3.53 -3.42 -11.28
CA LEU A 67 -2.55 -2.56 -10.60
C LEU A 67 -3.23 -1.47 -9.78
N HIS A 68 -4.08 -0.68 -10.42
CA HIS A 68 -4.68 0.48 -9.78
C HIS A 68 -5.87 0.08 -8.92
N PRO A 69 -6.13 0.77 -7.79
CA PRO A 69 -7.35 0.58 -7.03
C PRO A 69 -8.59 0.90 -7.89
N SER A 70 -9.67 0.15 -7.69
CA SER A 70 -10.99 0.52 -8.18
C SER A 70 -11.57 1.70 -7.38
N THR A 71 -12.76 2.21 -7.74
CA THR A 71 -13.46 3.20 -6.92
C THR A 71 -13.67 2.72 -5.48
N LEU A 72 -13.99 1.43 -5.29
CA LEU A 72 -14.12 0.84 -3.95
C LEU A 72 -12.76 0.77 -3.25
N GLY A 73 -11.70 0.38 -3.96
CA GLY A 73 -10.34 0.37 -3.42
C GLY A 73 -9.86 1.74 -2.97
N TYR A 74 -10.04 2.78 -3.78
CA TYR A 74 -9.72 4.16 -3.40
C TYR A 74 -10.55 4.64 -2.20
N THR A 75 -11.80 4.22 -2.08
CA THR A 75 -12.63 4.53 -0.89
C THR A 75 -12.03 3.93 0.38
N GLN A 76 -11.55 2.69 0.33
CA GLN A 76 -10.88 2.07 1.48
C GLN A 76 -9.56 2.76 1.83
N ILE A 77 -8.75 3.13 0.83
CA ILE A 77 -7.53 3.90 1.06
C ILE A 77 -7.86 5.23 1.74
N ALA A 78 -8.87 5.96 1.25
CA ALA A 78 -9.31 7.22 1.87
C ALA A 78 -9.73 7.03 3.34
N ASN A 79 -10.44 5.94 3.66
CA ASN A 79 -10.80 5.60 5.04
C ASN A 79 -9.59 5.33 5.92
N LEU A 80 -8.54 4.66 5.41
CA LEU A 80 -7.29 4.45 6.16
C LEU A 80 -6.57 5.76 6.46
N PHE A 81 -6.56 6.70 5.51
CA PHE A 81 -6.04 8.05 5.75
C PHE A 81 -6.87 8.80 6.78
N TYR A 82 -8.20 8.75 6.67
CA TYR A 82 -9.10 9.40 7.63
C TYR A 82 -8.87 8.87 9.05
N GLN A 83 -8.83 7.55 9.23
CA GLN A 83 -8.56 6.89 10.52
C GLN A 83 -7.21 7.26 11.11
N ALA A 84 -6.18 7.51 10.29
CA ALA A 84 -4.87 7.91 10.78
C ALA A 84 -4.82 9.39 11.22
N LEU A 85 -5.78 10.20 10.78
CA LEU A 85 -5.84 11.64 11.03
C LEU A 85 -6.80 12.03 12.17
N THR A 86 -7.66 11.11 12.61
CA THR A 86 -8.67 11.31 13.67
C THR A 86 -8.35 10.49 14.91
#